data_AF-A0AAV9ADX9-F1
#
_entry.id   AF-A0AAV9ADX9-F1
#
_cell.length_a   1.000
_cell.length_b   1.000
_cell.length_c   1.000
_cell.angle_alpha   90.00
_cell.angle_beta   90.00
_cell.angle_gamma   90.00
#
_symmetry.space_group_name_H-M   'P 1'
#
loop_
_entity.id
_entity.type
_entity.pdbx_description
1 polymer ?
#
loop_
_entity_poly.entity_id
_entity_poly.type
_entity_poly.pdbx_seq_one_letter_code
_entity_poly.pdbx_strand_id
1 'polypeptide(L)'
;MSAEGPNHDELDFEFLGNVSGEPYLVQTNVYVNGSGNREQRHSLWFDPTTDFHYYSLLWNSHHVRFMVDGIPIRVFANREDVGVPYPKEQAMAIYASVWNADDWATQGGRVKTNWTHAPFVTSFRSFVIDACADDPVVAKCREEDGPAMVGLSPHEKRQLRWTQRRHLVYDYCADVGRFETLPRECLG
;
A
#
# COMPACT_ATOMS: atom_id res chain seq x y z
N MET A 1 -3.88 3.80 5.87
CA MET A 1 -3.62 4.65 7.07
C MET A 1 -3.42 6.05 6.57
N SER A 2 -3.93 7.06 7.28
CA SER A 2 -4.03 8.41 6.74
C SER A 2 -3.89 9.46 7.83
N ALA A 3 -3.27 10.60 7.51
CA ALA A 3 -3.29 11.82 8.32
C ALA A 3 -4.54 12.66 7.98
N GLU A 4 -4.86 13.65 8.82
CA GLU A 4 -6.00 14.53 8.57
C GLU A 4 -5.63 15.72 7.68
N GLY A 5 -6.61 16.20 6.89
CA GLY A 5 -6.51 17.44 6.11
C GLY A 5 -6.16 17.24 4.62
N PRO A 6 -6.11 18.33 3.84
CA PRO A 6 -5.96 18.26 2.38
C PRO A 6 -4.54 17.94 1.90
N ASN A 7 -3.54 18.12 2.77
CA ASN A 7 -2.13 17.82 2.48
C ASN A 7 -1.70 16.57 3.26
N HIS A 8 -2.58 15.60 3.40
CA HIS A 8 -2.34 14.43 4.24
C HIS A 8 -1.30 13.49 3.63
N ASP A 9 -0.60 12.78 4.50
CA ASP A 9 0.14 11.57 4.14
C ASP A 9 -0.82 10.37 4.24
N GLU A 10 -0.70 9.40 3.32
CA GLU A 10 -1.56 8.20 3.32
C GLU A 10 -0.85 7.00 2.68
N LEU A 11 -1.08 5.82 3.25
CA LEU A 11 -0.55 4.54 2.79
C LEU A 11 -1.68 3.52 2.69
N ASP A 12 -1.90 2.99 1.48
CA ASP A 12 -3.12 2.26 1.16
C ASP A 12 -2.90 0.79 0.84
N PHE A 13 -3.84 -0.02 1.35
CA PHE A 13 -4.19 -1.31 0.80
C PHE A 13 -5.66 -1.25 0.40
N GLU A 14 -5.94 -1.39 -0.90
CA GLU A 14 -7.29 -1.39 -1.45
C GLU A 14 -7.54 -2.70 -2.17
N PHE A 15 -8.56 -3.44 -1.72
CA PHE A 15 -8.94 -4.71 -2.32
C PHE A 15 -10.01 -4.47 -3.38
N LEU A 16 -9.63 -4.60 -4.64
CA LEU A 16 -10.52 -4.38 -5.77
C LEU A 16 -11.28 -5.68 -6.04
N GLY A 17 -12.58 -5.66 -5.76
CA GLY A 17 -13.49 -6.75 -6.02
C GLY A 17 -13.61 -7.11 -7.49
N ASN A 18 -14.17 -8.28 -7.77
CA ASN A 18 -14.36 -8.74 -9.15
C ASN A 18 -15.65 -9.57 -9.28
N VAL A 19 -15.99 -9.91 -10.53
CA VAL A 19 -17.06 -10.87 -10.81
C VAL A 19 -16.65 -12.27 -10.37
N SER A 20 -17.62 -13.12 -10.04
CA SER A 20 -17.36 -14.48 -9.58
C SER A 20 -16.47 -15.26 -10.55
N GLY A 21 -15.40 -15.86 -10.03
CA GLY A 21 -14.43 -16.64 -10.80
C GLY A 21 -13.25 -15.83 -11.33
N GLU A 22 -13.30 -14.50 -11.29
CA GLU A 22 -12.17 -13.63 -11.66
C GLU A 22 -11.37 -13.20 -10.42
N PRO A 23 -10.05 -13.00 -10.54
CA PRO A 23 -9.19 -12.73 -9.39
C PRO A 23 -9.43 -11.34 -8.81
N TYR A 24 -9.32 -11.22 -7.48
CA TYR A 24 -9.17 -9.94 -6.81
C TYR A 24 -7.81 -9.32 -7.15
N LEU A 25 -7.76 -7.99 -7.15
CA LEU A 25 -6.50 -7.24 -7.17
C LEU A 25 -6.31 -6.51 -5.85
N VAL A 26 -5.06 -6.42 -5.41
CA VAL A 26 -4.65 -5.55 -4.31
C VAL A 26 -3.96 -4.34 -4.91
N GLN A 27 -4.54 -3.16 -4.72
CA GLN A 27 -3.92 -1.89 -5.04
C GLN A 27 -3.20 -1.36 -3.79
N THR A 28 -1.98 -0.85 -4.00
CA THR A 28 -1.27 -0.05 -3.01
C THR A 28 -1.08 1.35 -3.54
N ASN A 29 -1.17 2.35 -2.67
CA ASN A 29 -0.89 3.74 -3.01
C ASN A 29 -0.11 4.43 -1.89
N VAL A 30 0.56 5.52 -2.25
CA VAL A 30 1.33 6.35 -1.33
C VAL A 30 1.03 7.81 -1.65
N TYR A 31 0.37 8.49 -0.71
CA TYR A 31 0.20 9.93 -0.72
C TYR A 31 1.23 10.57 0.21
N VAL A 32 1.84 11.65 -0.27
CA VAL A 32 2.67 12.52 0.55
C VAL A 32 2.26 13.96 0.30
N ASN A 33 1.97 14.71 1.35
CA ASN A 33 1.47 16.08 1.27
C ASN A 33 0.26 16.23 0.32
N GLY A 34 -0.71 15.31 0.40
CA GLY A 34 -1.93 15.27 -0.42
C GLY A 34 -1.72 14.79 -1.86
N SER A 35 -0.47 14.53 -2.26
CA SER A 35 -0.16 14.06 -3.61
C SER A 35 0.02 12.55 -3.64
N GLY A 36 -0.96 11.85 -4.23
CA GLY A 36 -0.91 10.40 -4.51
C GLY A 36 -0.41 10.11 -5.93
N ASN A 37 -1.21 9.37 -6.70
CA ASN A 37 -0.89 8.90 -8.05
C ASN A 37 0.28 7.91 -8.13
N ARG A 38 0.45 7.10 -7.09
CA ARG A 38 1.52 6.10 -7.00
C ARG A 38 0.95 4.70 -6.93
N GLU A 39 -0.08 4.40 -7.71
CA GLU A 39 -0.78 3.12 -7.63
C GLU A 39 0.10 2.00 -8.18
N GLN A 40 0.19 0.90 -7.42
CA GLN A 40 0.62 -0.39 -7.94
C GLN A 40 -0.49 -1.40 -7.70
N ARG A 41 -0.80 -2.25 -8.69
CA ARG A 41 -1.83 -3.29 -8.57
C ARG A 41 -1.19 -4.66 -8.68
N HIS A 42 -1.54 -5.54 -7.76
CA HIS A 42 -1.02 -6.89 -7.68
C HIS A 42 -2.13 -7.92 -7.75
N SER A 43 -1.92 -9.00 -8.51
CA SER A 43 -2.64 -10.25 -8.25
C SER A 43 -2.05 -10.93 -7.01
N LEU A 44 -2.78 -11.89 -6.44
CA LEU A 44 -2.30 -12.69 -5.30
C LEU A 44 -1.98 -14.12 -5.76
N TRP A 45 -1.07 -14.78 -5.05
CA TRP A 45 -0.70 -16.19 -5.28
C TRP A 45 -1.62 -17.17 -4.53
N PHE A 46 -2.76 -16.68 -4.04
CA PHE A 46 -3.81 -17.42 -3.33
C PHE A 46 -5.17 -16.73 -3.56
N ASP A 47 -6.26 -17.40 -3.19
CA ASP A 47 -7.59 -16.81 -3.17
C ASP A 47 -7.84 -16.10 -1.82
N PRO A 48 -7.88 -14.74 -1.79
CA PRO A 48 -7.99 -13.98 -0.55
C PRO A 48 -9.37 -14.11 0.12
N THR A 49 -10.33 -14.80 -0.50
CA THR A 49 -11.68 -15.01 0.05
C THR A 49 -11.82 -16.31 0.84
N THR A 50 -10.81 -17.18 0.80
CA THR A 50 -10.90 -18.55 1.34
C THR A 50 -10.29 -18.73 2.73
N ASP A 51 -9.33 -17.89 3.11
CA ASP A 51 -8.74 -17.83 4.46
C ASP A 51 -8.24 -16.41 4.75
N PHE A 52 -7.92 -16.13 6.01
CA PHE A 52 -7.29 -14.88 6.39
C PHE A 52 -5.79 -14.89 6.12
N HIS A 53 -5.32 -13.78 5.58
CA HIS A 53 -3.91 -13.50 5.33
C HIS A 53 -3.48 -12.22 6.06
N TYR A 54 -2.19 -12.10 6.34
CA TYR A 54 -1.65 -10.88 6.95
C TYR A 54 -1.36 -9.85 5.89
N TYR A 55 -1.95 -8.66 6.03
CA TYR A 55 -1.60 -7.48 5.24
C TYR A 55 -0.98 -6.46 6.18
N SER A 56 0.30 -6.17 5.98
CA SER A 56 1.09 -5.42 6.95
C SER A 56 1.88 -4.30 6.28
N LEU A 57 1.99 -3.19 7.00
CA LEU A 57 2.85 -2.06 6.68
C LEU A 57 4.00 -2.02 7.69
N LEU A 58 5.22 -1.93 7.18
CA LEU A 58 6.33 -1.41 7.97
C LEU A 58 6.64 -0.01 7.45
N TRP A 59 6.59 0.98 8.32
CA TRP A 59 6.84 2.38 8.00
C TRP A 59 7.84 2.95 8.99
N ASN A 60 8.97 3.44 8.48
CA ASN A 60 10.01 4.04 9.30
C ASN A 60 10.74 5.17 8.55
N SER A 61 11.85 5.66 9.09
CA SER A 61 12.58 6.80 8.50
C SER A 61 13.21 6.49 7.13
N HIS A 62 13.37 5.20 6.79
CA HIS A 62 14.08 4.74 5.61
C HIS A 62 13.16 4.31 4.47
N HIS A 63 12.04 3.64 4.76
CA HIS A 63 11.14 3.15 3.74
C HIS A 63 9.76 2.76 4.27
N VAL A 64 8.77 2.77 3.37
CA VAL A 64 7.50 2.08 3.56
C VAL A 64 7.57 0.73 2.85
N ARG A 65 7.19 -0.34 3.54
CA ARG A 65 7.13 -1.70 3.01
C ARG A 65 5.71 -2.24 3.11
N PHE A 66 5.15 -2.61 1.98
CA PHE A 66 3.86 -3.29 1.88
C PHE A 66 4.12 -4.79 1.78
N MET A 67 3.48 -5.57 2.66
CA MET A 67 3.69 -7.01 2.74
C MET A 67 2.38 -7.79 2.79
N VAL A 68 2.39 -8.98 2.20
CA VAL A 68 1.34 -9.98 2.28
C VAL A 68 1.96 -11.26 2.85
N ASP A 69 1.50 -11.72 4.00
CA ASP A 69 2.09 -12.85 4.76
C ASP A 69 3.61 -12.70 5.01
N GLY A 70 4.06 -11.46 5.27
CA GLY A 70 5.47 -11.14 5.46
C GLY A 70 6.30 -11.09 4.15
N ILE A 71 5.70 -11.36 3.00
CA ILE A 71 6.34 -11.27 1.69
C ILE A 71 6.21 -9.84 1.17
N PRO A 72 7.31 -9.11 0.90
CA PRO A 72 7.24 -7.75 0.37
C PRO A 72 6.67 -7.76 -1.06
N ILE A 73 5.62 -6.96 -1.28
CA ILE A 73 5.03 -6.74 -2.61
C ILE A 73 5.45 -5.38 -3.19
N ARG A 74 5.77 -4.41 -2.32
CA ARG A 74 6.22 -3.06 -2.70
C ARG A 74 7.10 -2.45 -1.61
N VAL A 75 8.08 -1.66 -2.04
CA VAL A 75 8.87 -0.78 -1.17
C VAL A 75 8.87 0.63 -1.75
N PHE A 76 8.50 1.62 -0.93
CA PHE A 76 8.67 3.03 -1.23
C PHE A 76 9.80 3.57 -0.35
N ALA A 77 10.98 3.77 -0.95
CA ALA A 77 12.16 4.20 -0.22
C ALA A 77 12.11 5.71 0.04
N ASN A 78 12.61 6.14 1.20
CA ASN A 78 12.89 7.55 1.44
C ASN A 78 14.00 8.01 0.47
N ARG A 79 13.62 8.88 -0.47
CA ARG A 79 14.49 9.47 -1.49
C ARG A 79 14.44 11.00 -1.45
N GLU A 80 14.31 11.56 -0.24
CA GLU A 80 14.34 13.01 -0.04
C GLU A 80 15.66 13.65 -0.48
N ASP A 81 16.77 12.89 -0.49
CA ASP A 81 18.07 13.29 -1.00
C ASP A 81 18.05 13.69 -2.49
N VAL A 82 17.12 13.13 -3.27
CA VAL A 82 16.86 13.50 -4.66
C VAL A 82 15.54 14.27 -4.86
N GLY A 83 14.96 14.74 -3.76
CA GLY A 83 13.76 15.59 -3.73
C GLY A 83 12.44 14.86 -3.90
N VAL A 84 12.37 13.55 -3.62
CA VAL A 84 11.11 12.81 -3.53
C VAL A 84 10.53 13.02 -2.12
N PRO A 85 9.31 13.56 -1.97
CA PRO A 85 8.66 13.68 -0.67
C PRO A 85 8.45 12.30 -0.02
N TYR A 86 8.59 12.23 1.31
CA TYR A 86 8.40 11.01 2.09
C TYR A 86 7.48 11.28 3.30
N PRO A 87 6.53 10.37 3.63
CA PRO A 87 5.62 10.59 4.74
C PRO A 87 6.36 10.33 6.06
N LYS A 88 6.84 11.38 6.72
CA LYS A 88 7.57 11.28 8.01
C LYS A 88 7.17 12.31 9.04
N GLU A 89 6.43 13.34 8.64
CA GLU A 89 6.13 14.50 9.49
C GLU A 89 4.74 14.40 10.14
N GLN A 90 3.82 13.63 9.54
CA GLN A 90 2.43 13.55 9.97
C GLN A 90 2.15 12.22 10.65
N ALA A 91 1.66 12.27 11.89
CA ALA A 91 1.10 11.09 12.53
C ALA A 91 -0.14 10.62 11.76
N MET A 92 -0.28 9.31 11.56
CA MET A 92 -1.38 8.72 10.80
C MET A 92 -2.22 7.78 11.67
N ALA A 93 -3.54 7.83 11.47
CA ALA A 93 -4.46 6.85 12.03
C ALA A 93 -4.66 5.66 11.08
N ILE A 94 -4.98 4.50 11.65
CA ILE A 94 -5.31 3.30 10.88
C ILE A 94 -6.82 3.28 10.62
N TYR A 95 -7.19 3.15 9.36
CA TYR A 95 -8.58 3.08 8.91
C TYR A 95 -8.82 1.76 8.17
N ALA A 96 -10.04 1.26 8.30
CA ALA A 96 -10.55 0.15 7.49
C ALA A 96 -12.00 0.47 7.13
N SER A 97 -12.36 0.28 5.86
CA SER A 97 -13.70 0.56 5.36
C SER A 97 -14.06 -0.43 4.24
N VAL A 98 -15.37 -0.58 4.01
CA VAL A 98 -15.93 -1.24 2.82
C VAL A 98 -16.89 -0.26 2.19
N TRP A 99 -16.72 0.01 0.90
CA TRP A 99 -17.46 1.05 0.19
C TRP A 99 -17.55 0.74 -1.32
N ASN A 100 -18.50 1.40 -2.00
CA ASN A 100 -18.71 1.22 -3.44
C ASN A 100 -17.82 2.17 -4.25
N ALA A 101 -17.02 1.60 -5.17
CA ALA A 101 -16.07 2.33 -6.02
C ALA A 101 -16.31 2.06 -7.52
N ASP A 102 -17.58 2.00 -7.91
CA ASP A 102 -18.06 1.63 -9.24
C ASP A 102 -17.37 2.33 -10.42
N ASP A 103 -16.91 3.56 -10.23
CA ASP A 103 -16.34 4.36 -11.31
C ASP A 103 -14.92 3.93 -11.71
N TRP A 104 -14.25 3.10 -10.91
CA TRP A 104 -12.87 2.73 -11.19
C TRP A 104 -12.43 1.33 -10.71
N ALA A 105 -13.05 0.76 -9.68
CA ALA A 105 -12.52 -0.43 -9.00
C ALA A 105 -12.41 -1.67 -9.90
N THR A 106 -13.52 -2.08 -10.54
CA THR A 106 -13.57 -3.35 -11.28
C THR A 106 -13.39 -3.11 -12.77
N GLN A 107 -12.30 -3.63 -13.34
CA GLN A 107 -11.93 -3.49 -14.76
C GLN A 107 -11.87 -2.02 -15.24
N GLY A 108 -11.42 -1.11 -14.38
CA GLY A 108 -11.40 0.32 -14.66
C GLY A 108 -12.80 0.95 -14.66
N GLY A 109 -13.71 0.44 -13.84
CA GLY A 109 -15.07 0.95 -13.68
C GLY A 109 -16.10 0.44 -14.70
N ARG A 110 -15.71 -0.49 -15.58
CA ARG A 110 -16.61 -1.10 -16.58
C ARG A 110 -17.64 -2.04 -15.95
N VAL A 111 -17.27 -2.72 -14.88
CA VAL A 111 -18.17 -3.61 -14.16
C VAL A 111 -18.67 -2.88 -12.92
N LYS A 112 -19.99 -2.76 -12.81
CA LYS A 112 -20.68 -2.11 -11.70
C LYS A 112 -21.14 -3.13 -10.65
N THR A 113 -21.29 -2.67 -9.43
CA THR A 113 -21.74 -3.47 -8.30
C THR A 113 -23.16 -3.97 -8.54
N ASN A 114 -23.32 -5.30 -8.53
CA ASN A 114 -24.64 -5.90 -8.53
C ASN A 114 -25.18 -6.02 -7.10
N TRP A 115 -26.02 -5.06 -6.70
CA TRP A 115 -26.59 -4.99 -5.35
C TRP A 115 -27.51 -6.16 -5.00
N THR A 116 -27.94 -6.99 -5.95
CA THR A 116 -28.68 -8.23 -5.63
C THR A 116 -27.82 -9.27 -4.93
N HIS A 117 -26.49 -9.12 -4.93
CA HIS A 117 -25.54 -9.99 -4.21
C HIS A 117 -25.24 -9.48 -2.78
N ALA A 118 -25.86 -8.39 -2.35
CA ALA A 118 -25.67 -7.87 -0.99
C ALA A 118 -26.19 -8.85 0.08
N PRO A 119 -25.61 -8.87 1.29
CA PRO A 119 -24.52 -7.99 1.76
C PRO A 119 -23.13 -8.39 1.27
N PHE A 120 -22.28 -7.40 1.00
CA PHE A 120 -20.85 -7.60 0.75
C PHE A 120 -20.12 -7.59 2.09
N VAL A 121 -19.47 -8.70 2.45
CA VAL A 121 -18.87 -8.89 3.77
C VAL A 121 -17.35 -8.96 3.66
N THR A 122 -16.68 -8.15 4.46
CA THR A 122 -15.24 -8.27 4.73
C THR A 122 -15.03 -8.61 6.20
N SER A 123 -14.05 -9.46 6.49
CA SER A 123 -13.75 -9.92 7.85
C SER A 123 -12.32 -9.56 8.22
N PHE A 124 -12.14 -8.94 9.38
CA PHE A 124 -10.83 -8.58 9.92
C PHE A 124 -10.55 -9.35 11.21
N ARG A 125 -9.31 -9.80 11.39
CA ARG A 125 -8.83 -10.39 12.64
C ARG A 125 -7.38 -9.98 12.88
N SER A 126 -6.93 -10.12 14.13
CA SER A 126 -5.55 -9.82 14.53
C SER A 126 -5.14 -8.36 14.24
N PHE A 127 -5.48 -7.46 15.15
CA PHE A 127 -5.08 -6.05 15.08
C PHE A 127 -3.75 -5.87 15.82
N VAL A 128 -2.64 -6.06 15.10
CA VAL A 128 -1.28 -5.84 15.64
C VAL A 128 -0.83 -4.44 15.29
N ILE A 129 -0.60 -3.61 16.30
CA ILE A 129 -0.07 -2.26 16.16
C ILE A 129 1.15 -2.18 17.08
N ASP A 130 2.32 -2.22 16.45
CA ASP A 130 3.61 -1.95 17.09
C ASP A 130 4.15 -0.67 16.47
N ALA A 131 3.79 0.45 17.08
CA ALA A 131 4.04 1.78 16.55
C ALA A 131 4.37 2.74 17.69
N CYS A 132 5.17 3.75 17.36
CA CYS A 132 5.37 4.86 18.26
C CYS A 132 4.14 5.79 18.17
N ALA A 133 3.48 6.00 19.31
CA ALA A 133 2.35 6.91 19.40
C ALA A 133 2.82 8.37 19.40
N ASP A 134 2.10 9.24 18.71
CA ASP A 134 2.26 10.69 18.81
C ASP A 134 1.65 11.17 20.13
N ASP A 135 2.37 10.91 21.22
CA ASP A 135 1.98 11.29 22.58
C ASP A 135 2.82 12.51 23.01
N PRO A 136 2.21 13.63 23.43
CA PRO A 136 2.93 14.82 23.87
C PRO A 136 3.80 14.62 25.13
N VAL A 137 3.62 13.51 25.86
CA VAL A 137 4.36 13.13 27.07
C VAL A 137 5.50 12.15 26.77
N VAL A 138 5.34 11.29 25.76
CA VAL A 138 6.37 10.35 25.32
C VAL A 138 7.29 11.07 24.34
N ALA A 139 8.61 10.92 24.51
CA ALA A 139 9.57 11.52 23.60
C ALA A 139 9.21 11.19 22.14
N LYS A 140 9.23 12.21 21.26
CA LYS A 140 9.07 12.05 19.79
C LYS A 140 9.69 10.73 19.34
N CYS A 141 9.01 10.00 18.48
CA CYS A 141 9.49 8.80 17.81
C CYS A 141 10.90 9.03 17.24
N ARG A 142 11.92 8.68 18.03
CA ARG A 142 13.34 9.00 17.81
C ARG A 142 14.22 7.80 18.17
N GLU A 143 13.63 6.64 18.41
CA GLU A 143 14.42 5.41 18.46
C GLU A 143 14.97 5.15 17.06
N GLU A 144 16.28 4.96 16.98
CA GLU A 144 16.95 4.62 15.74
C GLU A 144 16.47 3.24 15.28
N ASP A 145 16.07 3.15 14.02
CA ASP A 145 15.73 1.89 13.38
C ASP A 145 16.90 0.90 13.56
N GLY A 146 16.61 -0.29 14.11
CA GLY A 146 17.61 -1.33 14.21
C GLY A 146 18.19 -1.69 12.83
N PRO A 147 19.44 -2.19 12.72
CA PRO A 147 20.11 -2.42 11.42
C PRO A 147 19.31 -3.29 10.43
N ALA A 148 18.50 -4.21 10.95
CA ALA A 148 17.63 -5.08 10.16
C ALA A 148 16.43 -4.34 9.51
N MET A 149 16.06 -3.17 10.03
CA MET A 149 14.90 -2.37 9.61
C MET A 149 15.27 -1.28 8.59
N VAL A 150 16.56 -1.06 8.32
CA VAL A 150 17.04 -0.06 7.35
C VAL A 150 16.74 -0.46 5.90
N GLY A 151 16.75 -1.76 5.61
CA GLY A 151 16.55 -2.24 4.24
C GLY A 151 16.11 -3.70 4.16
N LEU A 152 15.95 -4.17 2.93
CA LEU A 152 15.57 -5.56 2.67
C LEU A 152 16.79 -6.49 2.78
N SER A 153 16.61 -7.61 3.47
CA SER A 153 17.52 -8.76 3.43
C SER A 153 17.65 -9.33 2.01
N PRO A 154 18.71 -10.09 1.70
CA PRO A 154 18.84 -10.76 0.39
C PRO A 154 17.67 -11.68 0.06
N HIS A 155 17.02 -12.28 1.06
CA HIS A 155 15.84 -13.13 0.88
C HIS A 155 14.62 -12.31 0.48
N GLU A 156 14.32 -11.25 1.23
CA GLU A 156 13.21 -10.32 0.94
C GLU A 156 13.38 -9.65 -0.43
N LYS A 157 14.61 -9.30 -0.82
CA LYS A 157 14.89 -8.79 -2.17
C LYS A 157 14.55 -9.80 -3.26
N ARG A 158 14.76 -11.11 -3.03
CA ARG A 158 14.36 -12.16 -3.99
C ARG A 158 12.85 -12.31 -4.05
N GLN A 159 12.19 -12.27 -2.90
CA GLN A 159 10.74 -12.31 -2.80
C GLN A 159 10.10 -11.12 -3.52
N LEU A 160 10.56 -9.88 -3.26
CA LEU A 160 10.07 -8.68 -3.94
C LEU A 160 10.23 -8.77 -5.46
N ARG A 161 11.39 -9.25 -5.95
CA ARG A 161 11.56 -9.46 -7.39
C ARG A 161 10.62 -10.53 -7.95
N TRP A 162 10.32 -11.57 -7.18
CA TRP A 162 9.37 -12.60 -7.60
C TRP A 162 7.94 -12.06 -7.64
N THR A 163 7.50 -11.32 -6.63
CA THR A 163 6.16 -10.68 -6.59
C THR A 163 6.03 -9.68 -7.74
N GLN A 164 7.01 -8.80 -7.95
CA GLN A 164 7.01 -7.86 -9.06
C GLN A 164 6.95 -8.56 -10.43
N ARG A 165 7.71 -9.64 -10.63
CA ARG A 165 7.75 -10.34 -11.92
C ARG A 165 6.52 -11.18 -12.23
N ARG A 166 5.84 -11.72 -11.21
CA ARG A 166 4.74 -12.68 -11.38
C ARG A 166 3.37 -12.10 -11.12
N HIS A 167 3.30 -11.05 -10.31
CA HIS A 167 2.05 -10.59 -9.72
C HIS A 167 1.79 -9.08 -9.89
N LEU A 168 2.77 -8.26 -10.26
CA LEU A 168 2.53 -6.84 -10.57
C LEU A 168 1.82 -6.71 -11.92
N VAL A 169 0.58 -6.22 -11.88
CA VAL A 169 -0.31 -6.06 -13.04
C VAL A 169 -0.32 -4.62 -13.54
N TYR A 170 -0.17 -3.65 -12.64
CA TYR A 170 -0.06 -2.24 -12.98
C TYR A 170 1.01 -1.60 -12.10
N ASP A 171 1.84 -0.76 -12.71
CA ASP A 171 2.86 0.02 -12.03
C ASP A 171 2.87 1.44 -12.59
N TYR A 172 2.57 2.43 -11.75
CA TYR A 172 2.62 3.84 -12.12
C TYR A 172 3.99 4.26 -12.68
N CYS A 173 5.09 3.65 -12.21
CA CYS A 173 6.44 3.92 -12.72
C CYS A 173 6.65 3.46 -14.17
N ALA A 174 5.83 2.54 -14.67
CA ALA A 174 5.86 2.06 -16.06
C ALA A 174 4.79 2.72 -16.94
N ASP A 175 3.92 3.56 -16.36
CA ASP A 175 2.81 4.20 -17.06
C ASP A 175 3.22 5.51 -17.73
N VAL A 176 3.94 5.38 -18.85
CA VAL A 176 4.39 6.52 -19.67
C VAL A 176 3.25 7.28 -20.34
N GLY A 177 2.04 6.71 -20.39
CA GLY A 177 0.86 7.38 -20.92
C GLY A 177 0.25 8.36 -19.92
N ARG A 178 0.41 8.07 -18.62
CA ARG A 178 -0.11 8.90 -17.53
C ARG A 178 0.81 10.06 -17.16
N PHE A 179 2.12 9.87 -17.25
CA PHE A 179 3.10 10.87 -16.81
C PHE A 179 3.90 11.44 -17.99
N GLU A 180 3.75 12.75 -18.24
CA GLU A 180 4.63 13.47 -19.19
C GLU A 180 6.11 13.40 -18.77
N THR A 181 6.35 13.42 -17.46
CA THR A 181 7.65 13.17 -16.84
C THR A 181 7.48 12.17 -15.72
N LEU A 182 8.20 11.05 -15.79
CA LEU A 182 8.12 10.00 -14.78
C LEU A 182 8.48 10.55 -13.38
N PRO A 183 7.79 10.11 -12.32
CA PRO A 183 8.11 10.48 -10.95
C PRO A 183 9.58 10.14 -10.61
N ARG A 184 10.25 11.02 -9.86
CA ARG A 184 11.71 10.91 -9.61
C ARG A 184 12.09 9.62 -8.89
N GLU A 185 11.23 9.12 -8.03
CA GLU A 185 11.42 7.84 -7.33
C GLU A 185 11.48 6.64 -8.28
N CYS A 186 10.95 6.77 -9.50
CA CYS A 186 10.97 5.74 -10.53
C CYS A 186 12.25 5.76 -11.38
N LEU A 187 13.08 6.81 -11.28
CA LEU A 187 14.19 7.08 -12.22
C LEU A 187 15.54 6.46 -11.81
N GLY A 188 15.58 5.54 -10.84
CA GLY A 188 16.84 4.93 -10.40
C GLY A 188 16.69 3.58 -9.73
#